data_AF-A0A7V4UWI6-F1
#
_entry.id   AF-A0A7V4UWI6-F1
#
_cell.length_a   1.000
_cell.length_b   1.000
_cell.length_c   1.000
_cell.angle_alpha   90.00
_cell.angle_beta   90.00
_cell.angle_gamma   90.00
#
_symmetry.space_group_name_H-M   'P 1'
#
loop_
_entity.id
_entity.type
_entity.pdbx_description
1 polymer ?
#
loop_
_entity_poly.entity_id
_entity_poly.type
_entity_poly.pdbx_seq_one_letter_code
_entity_poly.pdbx_strand_id
1 'polypeptide(L)' 'DHYGSFREMMEKTQWEKYGVGKDPRCAQCMMHCGFEPSVVAEIGKSWKDIWEMFLWNLT' A
#
# COMPACT_ATOMS: atom_id res chain seq x y z
N ASP A 1 10.18 -10.98 -17.23
CA ASP A 1 11.24 -11.45 -16.33
C ASP A 1 10.66 -12.12 -15.10
N HIS A 2 11.33 -13.15 -14.59
CA HIS A 2 10.97 -13.85 -13.35
C HIS A 2 12.24 -14.11 -12.55
N TYR A 3 12.10 -14.21 -11.23
CA TYR A 3 13.22 -14.52 -10.33
C TYR A 3 13.30 -16.02 -10.09
N GLY A 4 14.51 -16.53 -9.82
CA GLY A 4 14.74 -17.96 -9.58
C GLY A 4 14.31 -18.42 -8.18
N SER A 5 14.06 -17.47 -7.26
CA SER A 5 13.54 -17.76 -5.93
C SER A 5 12.71 -16.60 -5.38
N PHE A 6 11.88 -16.91 -4.37
CA PHE A 6 11.11 -15.90 -3.65
C PHE A 6 12.02 -14.88 -2.94
N ARG A 7 13.12 -15.33 -2.31
CA ARG A 7 14.07 -14.42 -1.65
C ARG A 7 14.65 -13.41 -2.63
N GLU A 8 15.08 -13.90 -3.79
CA GLU A 8 15.63 -13.05 -4.84
C GLU A 8 14.61 -12.01 -5.33
N MET A 9 13.36 -12.42 -5.51
CA MET A 9 12.27 -11.49 -5.84
C MET A 9 12.12 -10.40 -4.77
N MET A 10 12.12 -10.76 -3.49
CA MET A 10 11.95 -9.81 -2.40
C MET A 10 13.11 -8.81 -2.29
N GLU A 11 14.35 -9.25 -2.52
CA GLU A 11 15.54 -8.40 -2.38
C GLU A 11 15.80 -7.51 -3.60
N LYS A 12 15.47 -7.99 -4.81
CA LYS A 12 15.80 -7.27 -6.05
C LYS A 12 14.67 -6.41 -6.60
N THR A 13 13.43 -6.60 -6.13
CA THR A 13 12.31 -5.76 -6.54
C THR A 13 12.49 -4.35 -5.97
N GLN A 14 12.37 -3.34 -6.84
CA GLN A 14 12.49 -1.93 -6.45
C GLN A 14 11.18 -1.44 -5.84
N TRP A 15 10.88 -1.89 -4.61
CA TRP A 15 9.61 -1.64 -3.91
C TRP A 15 9.26 -0.15 -3.80
N GLU A 16 10.25 0.73 -3.71
CA GLU A 16 10.10 2.19 -3.61
C GLU A 16 9.34 2.84 -4.79
N LYS A 17 9.27 2.13 -5.93
CA LYS A 17 8.57 2.59 -7.14
C LYS A 17 7.07 2.26 -7.12
N TYR A 18 6.64 1.40 -6.20
CA TYR A 18 5.27 0.95 -6.09
C TYR A 18 4.56 1.72 -4.98
N GLY A 19 3.24 1.87 -5.09
CA GLY A 19 2.40 2.57 -4.12
C GLY A 19 1.70 3.80 -4.71
N VAL A 20 0.70 4.29 -3.98
CA VAL A 20 -0.08 5.47 -4.36
C VAL A 20 0.84 6.68 -4.49
N GLY A 21 0.66 7.46 -5.56
CA GLY A 21 1.51 8.62 -5.86
C GLY A 21 2.90 8.30 -6.43
N LYS A 22 3.29 7.02 -6.54
CA LYS A 22 4.57 6.59 -7.16
C LYS A 22 4.38 6.04 -8.57
N ASP A 23 3.32 5.26 -8.77
CA ASP A 23 2.93 4.71 -10.08
C ASP A 23 1.42 4.89 -10.27
N PRO A 24 0.95 5.44 -11.42
CA PRO A 24 -0.48 5.64 -11.67
C PRO A 24 -1.28 4.34 -11.66
N ARG A 25 -0.63 3.19 -11.95
CA ARG A 25 -1.27 1.87 -11.88
C ARG A 25 -1.53 1.45 -10.43
N CYS A 26 -0.78 2.01 -9.47
CA CYS A 26 -0.96 1.72 -8.06
C CYS A 26 -2.11 2.49 -7.42
N ALA A 27 -2.68 3.50 -8.08
CA ALA A 27 -3.74 4.34 -7.54
C ALA A 27 -4.95 3.54 -7.03
N GLN A 28 -5.29 2.42 -7.68
CA GLN A 28 -6.36 1.51 -7.26
C GLN A 28 -5.94 0.03 -7.36
N CYS A 29 -4.65 -0.28 -7.17
CA CYS A 29 -4.15 -1.64 -7.45
C CYS A 29 -4.68 -2.72 -6.48
N MET A 30 -5.30 -2.33 -5.35
CA MET A 30 -5.82 -3.22 -4.30
C MET A 30 -4.78 -4.25 -3.78
N MET A 31 -3.49 -4.05 -4.10
CA MET A 31 -2.38 -4.93 -3.72
C MET A 31 -2.10 -4.84 -2.22
N HIS A 32 -2.32 -3.64 -1.66
CA HIS A 32 -2.66 -3.52 -0.26
C HIS A 32 -4.13 -3.92 -0.15
N CYS A 33 -4.46 -4.93 0.65
CA CYS A 33 -5.80 -5.15 1.20
C CYS A 33 -6.18 -3.97 2.11
N GLY A 34 -6.09 -2.74 1.58
CA GLY A 34 -6.42 -1.51 2.27
C GLY A 34 -7.94 -1.44 2.34
N PHE A 35 -8.45 -1.19 3.53
CA PHE A 35 -9.87 -1.15 3.90
C PHE A 35 -10.49 -2.51 4.26
N GLU A 36 -9.71 -3.47 4.77
CA GLU A 36 -10.34 -4.53 5.55
C GLU A 36 -11.10 -3.92 6.76
N PRO A 37 -12.29 -4.44 7.13
CA PRO A 37 -13.08 -3.94 8.24
C PRO A 37 -12.31 -3.84 9.57
N SER A 38 -11.24 -4.63 9.71
CA SER A 38 -10.30 -4.59 10.83
C SER A 38 -9.62 -3.23 10.99
N VAL A 39 -9.25 -2.56 9.90
CA VAL A 39 -8.66 -1.22 9.92
C VAL A 39 -9.69 -0.20 10.40
N VAL A 40 -10.95 -0.33 9.97
CA VAL A 40 -12.05 0.55 10.43
C VAL A 40 -12.27 0.43 11.95
N ALA A 41 -12.06 -0.75 12.52
CA ALA A 41 -12.11 -0.94 13.98
C ALA A 41 -10.95 -0.24 14.72
N GLU A 42 -9.81 -0.01 14.05
CA GLU A 42 -8.61 0.61 14.62
C GLU A 42 -8.51 2.14 14.35
N ILE A 43 -9.26 2.67 13.37
CA ILE A 43 -9.30 4.10 12.97
C ILE A 43 -9.48 5.07 14.15
N GLY A 44 -10.16 4.66 15.23
CA GLY A 44 -10.39 5.51 16.40
C GLY A 44 -9.19 5.69 17.33
N LYS A 45 -8.09 4.95 17.16
CA LYS A 45 -6.97 4.93 18.11
C LYS A 45 -5.87 5.94 17.80
N SER A 46 -5.76 6.41 16.55
CA SER A 46 -4.72 7.34 16.11
C SER A 46 -5.28 8.33 15.09
N TRP A 47 -5.19 9.62 15.41
CA TRP A 47 -5.63 10.70 14.52
C TRP A 47 -4.73 10.86 13.29
N LYS A 48 -3.48 10.39 13.35
CA LYS A 48 -2.57 10.41 12.18
C LYS A 48 -3.06 9.45 11.10
N ASP A 49 -3.54 8.28 11.50
CA ASP A 49 -3.98 7.22 10.59
C ASP A 49 -5.25 7.65 9.84
N ILE A 50 -6.15 8.39 10.52
CA ILE A 50 -7.32 9.02 9.89
C ILE A 50 -6.88 10.01 8.80
N TRP A 51 -5.91 10.86 9.11
CA TRP A 51 -5.43 11.88 8.19
C TRP A 51 -4.70 11.27 6.99
N GLU A 52 -3.87 10.26 7.22
CA GLU A 52 -3.17 9.52 6.17
C GLU A 52 -4.16 8.82 5.22
N MET A 53 -5.19 8.16 5.77
CA MET A 53 -6.23 7.50 4.99
C MET A 53 -7.06 8.49 4.16
N PHE A 54 -7.38 9.66 4.72
CA PHE A 54 -8.07 10.73 4.00
C PHE A 54 -7.24 11.26 2.83
N LEU A 55 -5.94 11.49 3.04
CA LEU A 55 -5.03 11.92 1.98
C LEU A 55 -4.93 10.88 0.86
N TRP A 56 -4.85 9.59 1.20
CA TRP A 56 -4.78 8.52 0.20
C TRP A 56 -6.06 8.37 -0.64
N ASN A 57 -7.22 8.77 -0.12
CA ASN A 57 -8.48 8.73 -0.87
C ASN A 57 -8.65 9.94 -1.81
N LEU A 58 -7.89 11.00 -1.58
CA LEU A 58 -7.92 12.24 -2.37
C LEU A 58 -6.72 12.38 -3.31
N THR A 59 -5.83 11.40 -3.36
CA THR A 59 -4.67 11.34 -4.26
C THR A 59 -4.88 10.27 -5.32
#